data_AF-A0A061SGK8-F1
#
_entry.id   AF-A0A061SGK8-F1
#
_cell.length_a   1.000
_cell.length_b   1.000
_cell.length_c   1.000
_cell.angle_alpha   90.00
_cell.angle_beta   90.00
_cell.angle_gamma   90.00
#
_symmetry.space_group_name_H-M   'P 1'
#
loop_
_entity.id
_entity.type
_entity.pdbx_description
1 polymer ?
#
loop_
_entity_poly.entity_id
_entity_poly.type
_entity_poly.pdbx_seq_one_letter_code
_entity_poly.pdbx_strand_id
1 'polypeptide(L)'
;MAINTLEQCLLLAVGSKLLLHYWDGERLTEAAFFDAPLLITSLTVIKNFVLIGDIHKGATFVRYVERVREGQVSNPEREKYRQLLFLSKDYDQRDVLATEFIINDKQLGIVVADGSQSVHVFQYDNQDPESWRGKRLMPKASFHLGAAVHSILRMRMGCRVNRRAALLGTLSGAVAALCPVGDGGFGMLSRLARLMQRRVEQPCGLNPRSFRRRYMQIPRDLGGGEHYGPPLSDEATVDGELLWSFQWLSAAKQDKLAAEAGTTRAEVLDCLAEIAESMAKLHLDPGGTQAFL
;
A
#
# COMPACT_ATOMS: atom_id res chain seq x y z
N MET A 1 0.59 19.98 2.10
CA MET A 1 0.99 20.31 0.72
C MET A 1 1.82 19.14 0.22
N ALA A 2 1.45 18.55 -0.91
CA ALA A 2 2.16 17.41 -1.50
C ALA A 2 2.42 17.68 -2.99
N ILE A 3 3.52 17.15 -3.51
CA ILE A 3 3.97 17.38 -4.89
C ILE A 3 4.42 16.06 -5.49
N ASN A 4 4.10 15.85 -6.77
CA ASN A 4 4.56 14.68 -7.51
C ASN A 4 4.66 14.99 -9.02
N THR A 5 5.23 14.08 -9.78
CA THR A 5 5.36 14.19 -11.25
C THR A 5 4.44 13.17 -11.93
N LEU A 6 3.75 13.59 -13.00
CA LEU A 6 2.81 12.76 -13.75
C LEU A 6 2.96 13.05 -15.25
N GLU A 7 3.44 12.07 -16.04
CA GLU A 7 3.61 12.21 -17.50
C GLU A 7 4.28 13.55 -17.91
N GLN A 8 5.42 13.88 -17.28
CA GLN A 8 6.19 15.13 -17.47
C GLN A 8 5.47 16.42 -17.03
N CYS A 9 4.30 16.32 -16.42
CA CYS A 9 3.60 17.42 -15.77
C CYS A 9 3.87 17.44 -14.26
N LEU A 10 3.76 18.63 -13.67
CA LEU A 10 3.85 18.86 -12.24
C LEU A 10 2.47 18.73 -11.60
N LEU A 11 2.34 17.85 -10.61
CA LEU A 11 1.11 17.62 -9.88
C LEU A 11 1.24 18.20 -8.46
N LEU A 12 0.38 19.15 -8.12
CA LEU A 12 0.44 19.94 -6.89
C LEU A 12 -0.84 19.78 -6.09
N ALA A 13 -0.72 19.41 -4.83
CA ALA A 13 -1.83 19.39 -3.88
C ALA A 13 -1.80 20.64 -2.98
N VAL A 14 -2.77 21.53 -3.17
CA VAL A 14 -2.94 22.80 -2.46
C VAL A 14 -4.29 22.79 -1.74
N GLY A 15 -4.28 22.53 -0.43
CA GLY A 15 -5.51 22.39 0.36
C GLY A 15 -6.33 21.18 -0.10
N SER A 16 -7.56 21.44 -0.55
CA SER A 16 -8.47 20.46 -1.16
C SER A 16 -8.25 20.27 -2.66
N LYS A 17 -7.46 21.11 -3.32
CA LYS A 17 -7.32 21.09 -4.78
C LYS A 17 -6.06 20.37 -5.21
N LEU A 18 -6.23 19.45 -6.16
CA LEU A 18 -5.13 18.84 -6.88
C LEU A 18 -5.04 19.51 -8.25
N LEU A 19 -3.92 20.18 -8.52
CA LEU A 19 -3.69 20.96 -9.73
C LEU A 19 -2.58 20.31 -10.55
N LEU A 20 -2.88 19.99 -11.80
CA LEU A 20 -1.91 19.51 -12.78
C LEU A 20 -1.46 20.69 -13.64
N HIS A 21 -0.16 20.94 -13.66
CA HIS A 21 0.43 21.95 -14.50
C HIS A 21 1.47 21.37 -15.44
N TYR A 22 1.61 21.95 -16.63
CA TYR A 22 2.70 21.63 -17.54
C TYR A 22 3.64 22.82 -17.67
N TRP A 23 4.91 22.53 -17.94
CA TRP A 23 5.93 23.54 -18.22
C TRP A 23 6.04 23.74 -19.73
N ASP A 24 5.87 24.97 -20.20
CA ASP A 24 5.98 25.31 -21.63
C ASP A 24 7.38 25.84 -22.03
N GLY A 25 8.31 25.94 -21.08
CA GLY A 25 9.63 26.54 -21.27
C GLY A 25 9.80 27.90 -20.58
N GLU A 26 8.71 28.62 -20.32
CA GLU A 26 8.74 29.95 -19.72
C GLU A 26 7.90 30.03 -18.44
N ARG A 27 6.76 29.34 -18.41
CA ARG A 27 5.79 29.41 -17.31
C ARG A 27 5.13 28.07 -17.06
N LEU A 28 4.67 27.93 -15.81
CA LEU A 28 3.87 26.81 -15.37
C LEU A 28 2.40 27.10 -15.67
N THR A 29 1.79 26.37 -16.61
CA THR A 29 0.40 26.58 -17.03
C THR A 29 -0.48 25.46 -16.50
N GLU A 30 -1.62 25.80 -15.89
CA GLU A 30 -2.60 24.81 -15.41
C GLU A 30 -3.23 24.07 -16.60
N ALA A 31 -3.25 22.74 -16.51
CA ALA A 31 -3.81 21.85 -17.53
C ALA A 31 -5.08 21.13 -17.07
N ALA A 32 -5.15 20.74 -15.80
CA ALA A 32 -6.29 20.04 -15.23
C ALA A 32 -6.34 20.24 -13.71
N PHE A 33 -7.51 20.07 -13.12
CA PHE A 33 -7.66 20.07 -11.66
C PHE A 33 -8.58 18.92 -11.21
N PHE A 34 -8.49 18.59 -9.93
CA PHE A 34 -9.39 17.68 -9.24
C PHE A 34 -9.66 18.21 -7.85
N ASP A 35 -10.93 18.32 -7.46
CA ASP A 35 -11.34 18.75 -6.13
C ASP A 35 -11.48 17.53 -5.22
N ALA A 36 -10.58 17.41 -4.24
CA ALA A 36 -10.68 16.45 -3.16
C ALA A 36 -11.64 16.96 -2.05
N PRO A 37 -12.15 16.08 -1.18
CA PRO A 37 -13.16 16.45 -0.19
C PRO A 37 -12.70 17.47 0.86
N LEU A 38 -11.52 17.28 1.47
CA LEU A 38 -11.02 18.14 2.55
C LEU A 38 -9.58 18.60 2.33
N LEU A 39 -8.59 17.90 2.87
CA LEU A 39 -7.19 18.30 2.81
C LEU A 39 -6.37 17.12 2.36
N ILE A 40 -5.64 17.31 1.25
CA ILE A 40 -4.76 16.29 0.71
C ILE A 40 -3.52 16.18 1.59
N THR A 41 -3.37 15.03 2.24
CA THR A 41 -2.24 14.72 3.15
C THR A 41 -1.11 14.01 2.41
N SER A 42 -1.44 13.11 1.48
CA SER A 42 -0.46 12.35 0.70
C SER A 42 -0.82 12.29 -0.78
N LEU A 43 0.20 12.24 -1.64
CA LEU A 43 0.04 12.23 -3.09
C LEU A 43 1.04 11.27 -3.73
N THR A 44 0.53 10.18 -4.30
CA THR A 44 1.36 9.12 -4.89
C THR A 44 0.93 8.85 -6.32
N VAL A 45 1.90 8.70 -7.22
CA VAL A 45 1.67 8.47 -8.64
C VAL A 45 2.25 7.11 -9.07
N ILE A 46 1.54 6.41 -9.96
CA ILE A 46 2.06 5.26 -10.70
C ILE A 46 1.54 5.31 -12.14
N LYS A 47 2.44 5.46 -13.12
CA LYS A 47 2.07 5.68 -14.52
C LYS A 47 1.09 6.86 -14.62
N ASN A 48 -0.11 6.61 -15.14
CA ASN A 48 -1.21 7.57 -15.25
C ASN A 48 -2.25 7.47 -14.12
N PHE A 49 -1.94 6.78 -13.02
CA PHE A 49 -2.82 6.71 -11.85
C PHE A 49 -2.27 7.54 -10.71
N VAL A 50 -3.18 8.21 -10.01
CA VAL A 50 -2.91 9.09 -8.89
C VAL A 50 -3.72 8.59 -7.69
N LEU A 51 -3.04 8.45 -6.55
CA LEU A 51 -3.62 8.11 -5.28
C LEU A 51 -3.49 9.30 -4.34
N ILE A 52 -4.63 9.76 -3.85
CA ILE A 52 -4.77 10.93 -2.99
C ILE A 52 -5.15 10.42 -1.60
N GLY A 53 -4.37 10.75 -0.57
CA GLY A 53 -4.78 10.61 0.82
C GLY A 53 -5.47 11.88 1.31
N ASP A 54 -6.58 11.73 2.02
CA ASP A 54 -7.31 12.83 2.66
C ASP A 54 -7.21 12.73 4.19
N ILE A 55 -7.16 13.88 4.86
CA ILE A 55 -7.06 13.97 6.32
C ILE A 55 -8.18 13.26 7.08
N HIS A 56 -9.38 13.14 6.50
CA HIS A 56 -10.55 12.52 7.16
C HIS A 56 -11.44 11.71 6.21
N LYS A 57 -11.22 11.79 4.89
CA LYS A 57 -12.11 11.14 3.91
C LYS A 57 -11.46 9.99 3.17
N GLY A 58 -10.48 9.33 3.80
CA GLY A 58 -9.85 8.13 3.27
C GLY A 58 -9.02 8.40 2.01
N ALA A 59 -8.74 7.34 1.27
CA ALA A 59 -7.98 7.43 0.03
C ALA A 59 -8.91 7.56 -1.19
N THR A 60 -8.53 8.40 -2.16
CA THR A 60 -9.21 8.56 -3.45
C THR A 60 -8.28 8.16 -4.59
N PHE A 61 -8.78 7.30 -5.46
CA PHE A 61 -8.07 6.80 -6.63
C PHE A 61 -8.54 7.51 -7.89
N VAL A 62 -7.60 8.12 -8.60
CA VAL A 62 -7.83 9.01 -9.74
C VAL A 62 -6.99 8.52 -10.92
N ARG A 63 -7.50 8.69 -12.14
CA ARG A 63 -6.79 8.39 -13.38
C ARG A 63 -6.58 9.64 -14.20
N TYR A 64 -5.34 9.86 -14.61
CA TYR A 64 -5.01 10.83 -15.63
C TYR A 64 -5.31 10.28 -17.03
N VAL A 65 -6.02 11.09 -17.81
CA VAL A 65 -6.33 10.82 -19.20
C VAL A 65 -5.95 12.04 -20.03
N GLU A 66 -5.17 11.79 -21.08
CA GLU A 66 -4.85 12.76 -22.11
C GLU A 66 -5.53 12.32 -23.42
N ARG A 67 -6.23 13.23 -24.08
CA ARG A 67 -6.86 13.01 -25.39
C ARG A 67 -6.51 14.14 -26.33
N VAL A 68 -6.28 13.82 -27.60
CA VAL A 68 -6.14 14.83 -28.66
C VAL A 68 -7.55 15.21 -29.12
N ARG A 69 -7.83 16.51 -29.30
CA ARG A 69 -9.07 16.94 -29.94
C ARG A 69 -9.09 16.46 -31.40
N GLU A 70 -10.13 15.73 -31.79
CA GLU A 70 -10.35 15.34 -33.19
C GLU A 70 -10.86 16.56 -33.98
N GLY A 71 -10.04 17.03 -34.91
CA GLY A 71 -10.28 18.17 -35.81
C GLY A 71 -9.10 18.39 -36.76
N GLN A 72 -9.23 19.21 -37.80
CA GLN A 72 -8.07 19.66 -38.60
C GLN A 72 -7.22 20.59 -37.74
N VAL A 73 -6.14 20.07 -37.14
CA VAL A 73 -5.32 20.80 -36.17
C VAL A 73 -3.96 21.18 -36.76
N SER A 74 -3.58 22.45 -36.58
CA SER A 74 -2.31 23.04 -37.03
C SER A 74 -1.13 22.78 -36.08
N ASN A 75 -1.37 22.41 -34.81
CA ASN A 75 -0.34 21.97 -33.87
C ASN A 75 -0.88 20.96 -32.82
N PRO A 76 -0.53 19.66 -32.92
CA PRO A 76 -1.12 18.59 -32.09
C PRO A 76 -0.72 18.64 -30.61
N GLU A 77 0.36 19.33 -30.23
CA GLU A 77 0.78 19.42 -28.82
C GLU A 77 -0.04 20.42 -28.00
N ARG A 78 -0.57 21.47 -28.64
CA ARG A 78 -1.32 22.53 -27.96
C ARG A 78 -2.79 22.19 -27.72
N GLU A 79 -3.33 21.20 -28.41
CA GLU A 79 -4.75 20.81 -28.30
C GLU A 79 -4.97 19.47 -27.57
N LYS A 80 -3.99 19.06 -26.75
CA LYS A 80 -4.17 17.92 -25.85
C LYS A 80 -5.07 18.33 -24.68
N TYR A 81 -6.21 17.66 -24.57
CA TYR A 81 -7.11 17.80 -23.43
C TYR A 81 -6.69 16.83 -22.33
N ARG A 82 -6.41 17.38 -21.16
CA ARG A 82 -5.93 16.68 -19.99
C ARG A 82 -7.01 16.67 -18.92
N GLN A 83 -7.26 15.51 -18.33
CA GLN A 83 -8.26 15.34 -17.28
C GLN A 83 -7.79 14.40 -16.18
N LEU A 84 -8.25 14.69 -14.97
CA LEU A 84 -8.15 13.82 -13.80
C LEU A 84 -9.53 13.22 -13.52
N LEU A 85 -9.70 11.93 -13.77
CA LEU A 85 -10.96 11.21 -13.63
C LEU A 85 -11.01 10.46 -12.31
N PHE A 86 -12.06 10.69 -11.52
CA PHE A 86 -12.37 9.86 -10.37
C PHE A 86 -12.59 8.40 -10.79
N LEU A 87 -11.90 7.46 -10.15
CA LEU A 87 -12.17 6.04 -10.31
C LEU A 87 -12.91 5.47 -9.10
N SER A 88 -12.32 5.64 -7.91
CA SER A 88 -12.77 4.92 -6.72
C SER A 88 -12.36 5.62 -5.45
N LYS A 89 -13.01 5.30 -4.33
CA LYS A 89 -12.70 5.87 -3.02
C LYS A 89 -12.90 4.88 -1.89
N ASP A 90 -12.14 5.07 -0.82
CA ASP A 90 -12.41 4.49 0.48
C ASP A 90 -13.54 5.25 1.21
N TYR A 91 -14.64 4.57 1.50
CA TYR A 91 -15.83 5.16 2.13
C TYR A 91 -15.83 5.12 3.66
N ASP A 92 -14.85 4.46 4.24
CA ASP A 92 -14.75 4.23 5.68
C ASP A 92 -14.22 5.46 6.46
N GLN A 93 -13.92 6.56 5.76
CA GLN A 93 -13.47 7.84 6.29
C GLN A 93 -12.27 7.73 7.26
N ARG A 94 -11.18 7.16 6.76
CA ARG A 94 -9.92 7.06 7.51
C ARG A 94 -9.12 8.36 7.46
N ASP A 95 -8.38 8.61 8.53
CA ASP A 95 -7.43 9.72 8.61
C ASP A 95 -6.11 9.30 7.96
N VAL A 96 -5.91 9.64 6.69
CA VAL A 96 -4.78 9.12 5.92
C VAL A 96 -3.51 9.92 6.20
N LEU A 97 -2.45 9.23 6.59
CA LEU A 97 -1.12 9.82 6.83
C LEU A 97 -0.19 9.65 5.62
N ALA A 98 -0.17 8.44 5.05
CA ALA A 98 0.70 8.13 3.91
C ALA A 98 0.03 7.11 3.00
N THR A 99 0.34 7.20 1.70
CA THR A 99 -0.20 6.30 0.68
C THR A 99 0.90 5.82 -0.24
N GLU A 100 0.80 4.57 -0.69
CA GLU A 100 1.72 4.01 -1.68
C GLU A 100 1.04 2.90 -2.49
N PHE A 101 1.64 2.48 -3.60
CA PHE A 101 1.24 1.28 -4.33
C PHE A 101 2.19 0.11 -4.05
N ILE A 102 1.61 -1.07 -3.88
CA ILE A 102 2.32 -2.35 -3.80
C ILE A 102 2.03 -3.13 -5.09
N ILE A 103 3.03 -3.84 -5.62
CA ILE A 103 2.89 -4.55 -6.90
C ILE A 103 3.19 -6.02 -6.67
N ASN A 104 2.26 -6.89 -7.07
CA ASN A 104 2.46 -8.33 -7.09
C ASN A 104 2.20 -8.88 -8.50
N ASP A 105 3.24 -8.93 -9.32
CA ASP A 105 3.17 -9.33 -10.73
C ASP A 105 2.17 -8.46 -11.53
N LYS A 106 0.98 -9.00 -11.85
CA LYS A 106 -0.09 -8.30 -12.57
C LYS A 106 -1.04 -7.54 -11.65
N GLN A 107 -0.98 -7.78 -10.34
CA GLN A 107 -1.86 -7.17 -9.36
C GLN A 107 -1.26 -5.87 -8.81
N LEU A 108 -2.10 -4.84 -8.75
CA LEU A 108 -1.78 -3.56 -8.13
C LEU A 108 -2.58 -3.44 -6.84
N GLY A 109 -1.88 -3.34 -5.72
CA GLY A 109 -2.47 -3.01 -4.43
C GLY A 109 -2.23 -1.54 -4.08
N ILE A 110 -3.15 -0.99 -3.30
CA ILE A 110 -3.11 0.37 -2.77
C ILE A 110 -2.88 0.26 -1.27
N VAL A 111 -1.78 0.81 -0.78
CA VAL A 111 -1.41 0.82 0.63
C VAL A 111 -1.79 2.17 1.22
N VAL A 112 -2.50 2.15 2.35
CA VAL A 112 -2.94 3.35 3.07
C VAL A 112 -2.55 3.18 4.53
N ALA A 113 -1.69 4.06 5.03
CA ALA A 113 -1.42 4.18 6.46
C ALA A 113 -2.33 5.23 7.08
N ASP A 114 -2.97 4.89 8.19
CA ASP A 114 -3.90 5.76 8.89
C ASP A 114 -3.36 6.31 10.23
N GLY A 115 -4.06 7.31 10.77
CA GLY A 115 -3.81 7.89 12.09
C GLY A 115 -4.02 6.91 13.25
N SER A 116 -4.74 5.81 13.02
CA SER A 116 -4.95 4.74 14.01
C SER A 116 -3.75 3.80 14.15
N GLN A 117 -2.64 4.09 13.46
CA GLN A 117 -1.41 3.28 13.42
C GLN A 117 -1.62 1.93 12.73
N SER A 118 -2.55 1.88 11.79
CA SER A 118 -2.89 0.70 11.01
C SER A 118 -2.56 0.94 9.54
N VAL A 119 -2.20 -0.14 8.85
CA VAL A 119 -1.93 -0.14 7.42
C VAL A 119 -2.97 -1.01 6.73
N HIS A 120 -3.61 -0.45 5.72
CA HIS A 120 -4.65 -1.09 4.95
C HIS A 120 -4.15 -1.33 3.53
N VAL A 121 -4.51 -2.47 2.97
CA VAL A 121 -4.28 -2.80 1.55
C VAL A 121 -5.63 -2.87 0.86
N PHE A 122 -5.81 -2.03 -0.15
CA PHE A 122 -6.97 -1.99 -1.00
C PHE A 122 -6.65 -2.50 -2.40
N GLN A 123 -7.69 -2.90 -3.11
CA GLN A 123 -7.64 -3.22 -4.52
C GLN A 123 -8.78 -2.51 -5.25
N TYR A 124 -8.47 -2.01 -6.44
CA TYR A 124 -9.50 -1.54 -7.37
C TYR A 124 -9.96 -2.72 -8.23
N ASP A 125 -11.25 -3.05 -8.15
CA ASP A 125 -11.89 -4.08 -8.96
C ASP A 125 -13.24 -3.57 -9.43
N ASN A 126 -13.46 -3.46 -10.74
CA ASN A 126 -14.72 -2.98 -11.30
C ASN A 126 -15.72 -4.11 -11.62
N GLN A 127 -15.30 -5.36 -11.50
CA GLN A 127 -16.14 -6.54 -11.76
C GLN A 127 -16.82 -7.03 -10.50
N ASP A 128 -16.19 -6.81 -9.34
CA ASP A 128 -16.75 -7.17 -8.03
C ASP A 128 -18.06 -6.38 -7.75
N PRO A 129 -19.19 -7.04 -7.48
CA PRO A 129 -20.43 -6.37 -7.10
C PRO A 129 -20.30 -5.49 -5.84
N GLU A 130 -19.44 -5.88 -4.89
CA GLU A 130 -19.24 -5.14 -3.65
C GLU A 130 -18.47 -3.82 -3.83
N SER A 131 -17.79 -3.66 -4.97
CA SER A 131 -17.09 -2.42 -5.33
C SER A 131 -18.00 -1.34 -5.88
N TRP A 132 -19.30 -1.60 -5.97
CA TRP A 132 -20.30 -0.67 -6.51
C TRP A 132 -19.94 -0.20 -7.92
N ARG A 133 -19.62 -1.18 -8.79
CA ARG A 133 -19.16 -0.94 -10.17
C ARG A 133 -17.84 -0.15 -10.21
N GLY A 134 -16.92 -0.46 -9.30
CA GLY A 134 -15.59 0.14 -9.18
C GLY A 134 -15.53 1.43 -8.36
N LYS A 135 -16.65 2.01 -7.93
CA LYS A 135 -16.65 3.28 -7.19
C LYS A 135 -16.09 3.17 -5.77
N ARG A 136 -16.14 1.98 -5.17
CA ARG A 136 -15.61 1.69 -3.83
C ARG A 136 -14.31 0.92 -3.92
N LEU A 137 -13.29 1.40 -3.20
CA LEU A 137 -12.03 0.67 -3.04
C LEU A 137 -12.27 -0.54 -2.16
N MET A 138 -11.85 -1.72 -2.63
CA MET A 138 -12.11 -2.97 -1.93
C MET A 138 -11.00 -3.21 -0.90
N PRO A 139 -11.30 -3.21 0.41
CA PRO A 139 -10.31 -3.54 1.42
C PRO A 139 -9.98 -5.04 1.32
N LYS A 140 -8.69 -5.35 1.16
CA LYS A 140 -8.17 -6.71 1.09
C LYS A 140 -7.46 -7.11 2.37
N ALA A 141 -6.77 -6.19 3.03
CA ALA A 141 -6.11 -6.46 4.30
C ALA A 141 -6.06 -5.23 5.21
N SER A 142 -5.96 -5.47 6.51
CA SER A 142 -5.66 -4.47 7.54
C SER A 142 -4.66 -5.06 8.52
N PHE A 143 -3.67 -4.26 8.91
CA PHE A 143 -2.62 -4.68 9.82
C PHE A 143 -2.25 -3.54 10.79
N HIS A 144 -2.48 -3.75 12.07
CA HIS A 144 -2.09 -2.78 13.11
C HIS A 144 -0.59 -2.88 13.43
N LEU A 145 0.14 -1.78 13.27
CA LEU A 145 1.57 -1.71 13.52
C LEU A 145 1.91 -1.28 14.95
N GLY A 146 1.03 -0.52 15.61
CA GLY A 146 1.30 0.11 16.90
C GLY A 146 2.21 1.34 16.83
N ALA A 147 2.52 1.82 15.61
CA ALA A 147 3.23 3.07 15.37
C ALA A 147 2.69 3.74 14.10
N ALA A 148 2.58 5.07 14.11
CA ALA A 148 2.06 5.83 12.99
C ALA A 148 3.09 5.88 11.85
N VAL A 149 2.68 5.47 10.65
CA VAL A 149 3.52 5.50 9.44
C VAL A 149 3.30 6.83 8.72
N HIS A 150 4.38 7.60 8.53
CA HIS A 150 4.32 8.92 7.89
C HIS A 150 4.99 8.97 6.51
N SER A 151 5.84 7.99 6.21
CA SER A 151 6.49 7.88 4.92
C SER A 151 6.41 6.44 4.45
N ILE A 152 6.06 6.25 3.19
CA ILE A 152 6.09 4.95 2.55
C ILE A 152 6.92 5.06 1.27
N LEU A 153 7.84 4.11 1.08
CA LEU A 153 8.69 4.04 -0.10
C LEU A 153 8.44 2.72 -0.83
N ARG A 154 8.08 2.79 -2.10
CA ARG A 154 7.99 1.61 -2.96
C ARG A 154 9.37 1.13 -3.40
N MET A 155 9.68 -0.14 -3.15
CA MET A 155 10.96 -0.75 -3.46
C MET A 155 10.80 -1.98 -4.35
N ARG A 156 11.64 -2.13 -5.39
CA ARG A 156 11.68 -3.35 -6.22
C ARG A 156 12.27 -4.50 -5.41
N MET A 157 11.61 -5.65 -5.46
CA MET A 157 12.15 -6.89 -4.87
C MET A 157 13.00 -7.64 -5.89
N GLY A 158 14.09 -8.26 -5.43
CA GLY A 158 15.01 -9.08 -6.22
C GLY A 158 14.45 -10.46 -6.58
N CYS A 159 13.23 -10.52 -7.12
CA CYS A 159 12.57 -11.75 -7.56
C CYS A 159 12.39 -11.79 -9.08
N ARG A 160 12.13 -12.99 -9.61
CA ARG A 160 11.92 -13.22 -11.06
C ARG A 160 10.68 -12.51 -11.61
N VAL A 161 9.66 -12.35 -10.77
CA VAL A 161 8.41 -11.66 -11.08
C VAL A 161 8.51 -10.18 -10.73
N ASN A 162 7.69 -9.33 -11.36
CA ASN A 162 7.66 -7.91 -11.04
C ASN A 162 6.93 -7.69 -9.70
N ARG A 163 7.67 -7.74 -8.59
CA ARG A 163 7.15 -7.38 -7.27
C ARG A 163 7.80 -6.12 -6.75
N ARG A 164 6.99 -5.30 -6.10
CA ARG A 164 7.48 -4.14 -5.36
C ARG A 164 6.86 -4.12 -3.97
N ALA A 165 7.72 -4.12 -2.95
CA ALA A 165 7.34 -3.99 -1.55
C ALA A 165 7.14 -2.51 -1.18
N ALA A 166 6.47 -2.28 -0.05
CA ALA A 166 6.34 -0.96 0.55
C ALA A 166 7.13 -0.91 1.85
N LEU A 167 8.19 -0.08 1.90
CA LEU A 167 8.93 0.22 3.11
C LEU A 167 8.20 1.32 3.89
N LEU A 168 7.97 1.08 5.17
CA LEU A 168 7.15 1.91 6.04
C LEU A 168 8.06 2.57 7.08
N GLY A 169 8.17 3.90 7.00
CA GLY A 169 8.85 4.72 8.00
C GLY A 169 7.86 5.18 9.08
N THR A 170 8.11 4.75 10.32
CA THR A 170 7.26 5.08 11.47
C THR A 170 7.79 6.28 12.25
N LEU A 171 6.92 6.98 12.98
CA LEU A 171 7.34 8.08 13.89
C LEU A 171 8.19 7.61 15.08
N SER A 172 8.11 6.33 15.44
CA SER A 172 8.96 5.76 16.51
C SER A 172 10.39 5.48 16.04
N GLY A 173 10.72 5.76 14.77
CA GLY A 173 12.03 5.51 14.18
C GLY A 173 12.23 4.09 13.67
N ALA A 174 11.23 3.21 13.82
CA ALA A 174 11.27 1.87 13.24
C ALA A 174 10.99 1.91 11.72
N VAL A 175 11.63 1.02 10.98
CA VAL A 175 11.34 0.75 9.57
C VAL A 175 10.73 -0.63 9.46
N ALA A 176 9.52 -0.69 8.91
CA ALA A 176 8.83 -1.95 8.62
C ALA A 176 8.72 -2.16 7.11
N ALA A 177 8.40 -3.38 6.67
CA ALA A 177 8.21 -3.69 5.26
C ALA A 177 6.93 -4.48 5.06
N LEU A 178 6.11 -4.05 4.11
CA LEU A 178 4.98 -4.80 3.59
C LEU A 178 5.39 -5.44 2.28
N CYS A 179 5.58 -6.76 2.30
CA CYS A 179 6.10 -7.53 1.18
C CYS A 179 5.00 -8.38 0.53
N PRO A 180 4.76 -8.26 -0.78
CA PRO A 180 3.90 -9.19 -1.49
C PRO A 180 4.57 -10.56 -1.60
N VAL A 181 3.86 -11.60 -1.19
CA VAL A 181 4.30 -13.00 -1.27
C VAL A 181 3.49 -13.71 -2.36
N GLY A 182 4.09 -14.71 -3.02
CA GLY A 182 3.36 -15.54 -3.99
C GLY A 182 2.37 -16.49 -3.31
N ASP A 183 1.32 -16.88 -4.03
CA ASP A 183 0.20 -17.68 -3.48
C ASP A 183 0.65 -18.98 -2.80
N GLY A 184 1.62 -19.69 -3.40
CA GLY A 184 2.17 -20.93 -2.84
C GLY A 184 2.84 -20.73 -1.48
N GLY A 185 3.67 -19.69 -1.34
CA GLY A 185 4.35 -19.36 -0.08
C GLY A 185 3.41 -18.76 0.96
N PHE A 186 2.47 -17.92 0.53
CA PHE A 186 1.56 -17.22 1.43
C PHE A 186 0.65 -18.19 2.21
N GLY A 187 0.05 -19.19 1.54
CA GLY A 187 -0.81 -20.15 2.20
C GLY A 187 -0.06 -20.99 3.24
N MET A 188 1.17 -21.37 2.91
CA MET A 188 2.08 -22.09 3.81
C MET A 188 2.40 -21.25 5.06
N LEU A 189 2.91 -20.03 4.85
CA LEU A 189 3.29 -19.11 5.92
C LEU A 189 2.09 -18.72 6.81
N SER A 190 0.90 -18.56 6.21
CA SER A 190 -0.33 -18.27 6.96
C SER A 190 -0.72 -19.41 7.91
N ARG A 191 -0.60 -20.67 7.47
CA ARG A 191 -0.85 -21.84 8.33
C ARG A 191 0.19 -21.91 9.46
N LEU A 192 1.46 -21.75 9.12
CA LEU A 192 2.55 -21.76 10.09
C LEU A 192 2.37 -20.67 11.15
N ALA A 193 2.08 -19.43 10.74
CA ALA A 193 1.86 -18.32 11.66
C ALA A 193 0.70 -18.60 12.62
N ARG A 194 -0.42 -19.15 12.13
CA ARG A 194 -1.56 -19.55 12.99
C ARG A 194 -1.19 -20.61 14.02
N LEU A 195 -0.32 -21.57 13.66
CA LEU A 195 0.17 -22.58 14.59
C LEU A 195 1.14 -21.96 15.61
N MET A 196 2.06 -21.12 15.16
CA MET A 196 3.01 -20.43 16.03
C MET A 196 2.31 -19.56 17.07
N GLN A 197 1.26 -18.82 16.69
CA GLN A 197 0.45 -18.03 17.63
C GLN A 197 -0.11 -18.85 18.80
N ARG A 198 -0.39 -20.15 18.58
CA ARG A 198 -1.00 -21.04 19.58
C ARG A 198 0.02 -21.85 20.37
N ARG A 199 1.17 -22.16 19.77
CA ARG A 199 2.15 -23.11 20.29
C ARG A 199 3.41 -22.45 20.84
N VAL A 200 3.73 -21.24 20.39
CA VAL A 200 4.90 -20.48 20.83
C VAL A 200 4.44 -19.50 21.90
N GLU A 201 5.09 -19.56 23.05
CA GLU A 201 4.86 -18.62 24.16
C GLU A 201 5.20 -17.20 23.70
N GLN A 202 4.27 -16.28 23.95
CA GLN A 202 4.39 -14.89 23.55
C GLN A 202 4.86 -14.07 24.75
N PRO A 203 5.68 -13.02 24.52
CA PRO A 203 6.08 -12.12 25.59
C PRO A 203 4.86 -11.61 26.37
N CYS A 204 4.94 -11.68 27.70
CA CYS A 204 3.86 -11.28 28.61
C CYS A 204 2.51 -12.01 28.40
N GLY A 205 2.48 -13.15 27.69
CA GLY A 205 1.24 -13.89 27.41
C GLY A 205 0.26 -13.14 26.49
N LEU A 206 0.73 -12.11 25.78
CA LEU A 206 -0.09 -11.32 24.87
C LEU A 206 -0.46 -12.14 23.63
N ASN A 207 -1.60 -11.81 23.02
CA ASN A 207 -2.02 -12.42 21.76
C ASN A 207 -1.64 -11.53 20.56
N PRO A 208 -0.64 -11.90 19.74
CA PRO A 208 -0.21 -11.11 18.59
C PRO A 208 -1.34 -10.88 17.60
N ARG A 209 -2.19 -11.89 17.40
CA ARG A 209 -3.33 -11.79 16.46
C ARG A 209 -4.32 -10.72 16.89
N SER A 210 -4.65 -10.67 18.18
CA SER A 210 -5.54 -9.63 18.71
C SER A 210 -4.92 -8.24 18.59
N PHE A 211 -3.61 -8.12 18.79
CA PHE A 211 -2.89 -6.86 18.61
C PHE A 211 -2.93 -6.37 17.14
N ARG A 212 -2.65 -7.26 16.17
CA ARG A 212 -2.66 -6.90 14.74
C ARG A 212 -4.07 -6.62 14.18
N ARG A 213 -5.11 -7.16 14.81
CA ARG A 213 -6.52 -7.06 14.42
C ARG A 213 -7.23 -5.79 14.85
N ARG A 214 -6.51 -4.72 15.25
CA ARG A 214 -7.15 -3.55 15.85
C ARG A 214 -8.34 -3.12 14.99
N TYR A 215 -9.49 -3.11 15.65
CA TYR A 215 -10.76 -2.92 15.00
C TYR A 215 -10.77 -1.61 14.22
N MET A 216 -11.46 -1.65 13.09
CA MET A 216 -11.68 -0.49 12.25
C MET A 216 -12.36 0.60 13.07
N GLN A 217 -11.67 1.74 13.25
CA GLN A 217 -12.29 2.91 13.89
C GLN A 217 -13.45 3.37 13.00
N ILE A 218 -14.66 3.32 13.53
CA ILE A 218 -15.82 3.89 12.85
C ILE A 218 -15.78 5.41 13.09
N PRO A 219 -15.92 6.23 12.04
CA PRO A 219 -15.90 7.68 12.16
C PRO A 219 -16.93 8.20 13.17
N ARG A 220 -16.61 9.32 13.81
CA ARG A 220 -17.46 10.00 14.78
C ARG A 220 -18.66 10.66 14.10
N ASP A 221 -19.70 9.91 13.81
CA ASP A 221 -21.00 10.53 13.52
C ASP A 221 -21.71 10.83 14.85
N LEU A 222 -21.60 12.10 15.26
CA LEU A 222 -22.45 12.85 16.21
C LEU A 222 -23.18 11.99 17.27
N GLY A 223 -22.49 11.49 18.30
CA GLY A 223 -23.18 11.21 19.59
C GLY A 223 -22.87 9.93 20.39
N GLY A 224 -21.70 9.30 20.32
CA GLY A 224 -21.31 8.38 21.39
C GLY A 224 -20.25 7.33 21.06
N GLY A 225 -19.14 7.35 21.83
CA GLY A 225 -18.18 6.26 21.99
C GLY A 225 -17.31 5.90 20.77
N GLU A 226 -16.12 5.35 21.04
CA GLU A 226 -15.33 4.66 20.02
C GLU A 226 -16.10 3.40 19.59
N HIS A 227 -16.66 3.40 18.37
CA HIS A 227 -17.28 2.23 17.79
C HIS A 227 -16.27 1.53 16.88
N TYR A 228 -16.20 0.20 17.04
CA TYR A 228 -15.24 -0.67 16.39
C TYR A 228 -16.01 -1.60 15.45
N GLY A 229 -15.82 -1.42 14.14
CA GLY A 229 -16.41 -2.32 13.14
C GLY A 229 -15.77 -3.71 13.20
N PRO A 230 -16.44 -4.76 12.71
CA PRO A 230 -15.83 -6.09 12.65
C PRO A 230 -14.49 -6.00 11.89
N PRO A 231 -13.43 -6.64 12.39
CA PRO A 231 -12.13 -6.57 11.74
C PRO A 231 -12.23 -7.21 10.35
N LEU A 232 -11.51 -6.62 9.39
CA LEU A 232 -11.31 -7.23 8.07
C LEU A 232 -10.69 -8.62 8.23
N SER A 233 -10.97 -9.51 7.28
CA SER A 233 -10.42 -10.86 7.30
C SER A 233 -8.88 -10.83 7.33
N ASP A 234 -8.26 -11.54 8.29
CA ASP A 234 -6.80 -11.69 8.38
C ASP A 234 -6.20 -12.53 7.24
N GLU A 235 -7.02 -13.02 6.32
CA GLU A 235 -6.58 -14.02 5.34
C GLU A 235 -5.59 -13.49 4.32
N ALA A 236 -5.37 -12.17 4.24
CA ALA A 236 -4.49 -11.56 3.25
C ALA A 236 -3.15 -11.05 3.81
N THR A 237 -2.92 -11.10 5.13
CA THR A 237 -1.65 -10.69 5.74
C THR A 237 -1.13 -11.69 6.74
N VAL A 238 0.19 -11.75 6.89
CA VAL A 238 0.85 -12.60 7.88
C VAL A 238 1.84 -11.75 8.66
N ASP A 239 1.92 -12.00 9.97
CA ASP A 239 2.85 -11.30 10.84
C ASP A 239 4.28 -11.82 10.63
N GLY A 240 5.12 -10.99 9.99
CA GLY A 240 6.52 -11.31 9.74
C GLY A 240 7.35 -11.42 11.02
N GLU A 241 7.05 -10.64 12.06
CA GLU A 241 7.82 -10.70 13.31
C GLU A 241 7.66 -12.06 13.98
N LEU A 242 6.43 -12.56 14.02
CA LEU A 242 6.15 -13.89 14.51
C LEU A 242 6.80 -14.97 13.65
N LEU A 243 6.70 -14.87 12.32
CA LEU A 243 7.31 -15.84 11.42
C LEU A 243 8.84 -15.90 11.56
N TRP A 244 9.50 -14.75 11.73
CA TRP A 244 10.95 -14.70 11.86
C TRP A 244 11.40 -15.33 13.17
N SER A 245 10.53 -15.31 14.20
CA SER A 245 10.79 -16.02 15.46
C SER A 245 10.93 -17.54 15.31
N PHE A 246 10.46 -18.11 14.20
CA PHE A 246 10.61 -19.54 13.89
C PHE A 246 12.08 -19.94 13.90
N GLN A 247 12.97 -19.09 13.38
CA GLN A 247 14.41 -19.32 13.30
C GLN A 247 15.06 -19.45 14.69
N TRP A 248 14.48 -18.83 15.71
CA TRP A 248 14.98 -18.86 17.09
C TRP A 248 14.49 -20.07 17.90
N LEU A 249 13.56 -20.87 17.35
CA LEU A 249 13.07 -22.08 18.01
C LEU A 249 14.09 -23.22 17.90
N SER A 250 14.10 -24.14 18.88
CA SER A 250 14.89 -25.37 18.79
C SER A 250 14.50 -26.20 17.57
N ALA A 251 15.45 -26.91 16.95
CA ALA A 251 15.21 -27.74 15.76
C ALA A 251 14.01 -28.70 15.94
N ALA A 252 13.92 -29.39 17.08
CA ALA A 252 12.79 -30.29 17.37
C ALA A 252 11.41 -29.59 17.35
N LYS A 253 11.34 -28.34 17.82
CA LYS A 253 10.11 -27.53 17.75
C LYS A 253 9.83 -27.06 16.33
N GLN A 254 10.87 -26.66 15.58
CA GLN A 254 10.73 -26.27 14.18
C GLN A 254 10.17 -27.43 13.35
N ASP A 255 10.74 -28.63 13.48
CA ASP A 255 10.30 -29.81 12.74
C ASP A 255 8.86 -30.20 13.10
N LYS A 256 8.51 -30.14 14.38
CA LYS A 256 7.13 -30.42 14.84
C LYS A 256 6.12 -29.43 14.28
N LEU A 257 6.42 -28.12 14.34
CA LEU A 257 5.53 -27.07 13.83
C LEU A 257 5.40 -27.14 12.31
N ALA A 258 6.50 -27.38 11.60
CA ALA A 258 6.49 -27.53 10.15
C ALA A 258 5.64 -28.74 9.73
N ALA A 259 5.80 -29.89 10.41
CA ALA A 259 5.01 -31.09 10.16
C ALA A 259 3.51 -30.85 10.44
N GLU A 260 3.16 -30.19 11.56
CA GLU A 260 1.78 -29.81 11.88
C GLU A 260 1.18 -28.84 10.83
N ALA A 261 2.01 -27.98 10.22
CA ALA A 261 1.58 -27.07 9.15
C ALA A 261 1.40 -27.76 7.78
N GLY A 262 1.81 -29.04 7.66
CA GLY A 262 1.85 -29.80 6.42
C GLY A 262 3.01 -29.39 5.51
N THR A 263 4.16 -29.10 6.08
CA THR A 263 5.36 -28.56 5.40
C THR A 263 6.62 -29.20 5.98
N THR A 264 7.78 -28.92 5.38
CA THR A 264 9.08 -29.26 5.98
C THR A 264 9.77 -28.01 6.54
N ARG A 265 10.64 -28.22 7.55
CA ARG A 265 11.47 -27.15 8.11
C ARG A 265 12.32 -26.46 7.03
N ALA A 266 12.87 -27.25 6.10
CA ALA A 266 13.69 -26.73 5.01
C ALA A 266 12.89 -25.76 4.12
N GLU A 267 11.70 -26.17 3.65
CA GLU A 267 10.83 -25.32 2.82
C GLU A 267 10.46 -24.00 3.51
N VAL A 268 10.18 -24.03 4.81
CA VAL A 268 9.88 -22.82 5.59
C VAL A 268 11.09 -21.90 5.64
N LEU A 269 12.27 -22.41 5.98
CA LEU A 269 13.49 -21.62 6.08
C LEU A 269 13.93 -21.07 4.72
N ASP A 270 13.82 -21.88 3.66
CA ASP A 270 14.11 -21.47 2.29
C ASP A 270 13.18 -20.34 1.83
N CYS A 271 11.89 -20.42 2.18
CA CYS A 271 10.92 -19.36 1.87
C CYS A 271 11.22 -18.06 2.64
N LEU A 272 11.56 -18.14 3.94
CA LEU A 272 11.95 -16.98 4.73
C LEU A 272 13.24 -16.35 4.21
N ALA A 273 14.22 -17.18 3.83
CA ALA A 273 15.47 -16.74 3.21
C ALA A 273 15.22 -16.06 1.86
N GLU A 274 14.36 -16.62 1.01
CA GLU A 274 13.99 -16.02 -0.28
C GLU A 274 13.36 -14.63 -0.08
N ILE A 275 12.48 -14.46 0.91
CA ILE A 275 11.89 -13.15 1.21
C ILE A 275 12.97 -12.17 1.69
N ALA A 276 13.86 -12.60 2.59
CA ALA A 276 14.95 -11.77 3.09
C ALA A 276 15.92 -11.35 1.97
N GLU A 277 16.34 -12.29 1.12
CA GLU A 277 17.19 -12.01 -0.04
C GLU A 277 16.51 -11.10 -1.06
N SER A 278 15.22 -11.31 -1.32
CA SER A 278 14.45 -10.49 -2.25
C SER A 278 14.34 -9.04 -1.78
N MET A 279 14.37 -8.81 -0.47
CA MET A 279 14.42 -7.48 0.13
C MET A 279 15.84 -6.90 0.15
N ALA A 280 16.84 -7.74 0.38
CA ALA A 280 18.25 -7.33 0.49
C ALA A 280 18.90 -7.05 -0.87
N LYS A 281 18.42 -7.64 -1.98
CA LYS A 281 18.86 -7.33 -3.35
C LYS A 281 18.35 -5.94 -3.77
N LEU A 282 18.91 -4.93 -3.11
CA LEU A 282 18.89 -3.54 -3.50
C LEU A 282 19.63 -3.43 -4.83
N HIS A 283 18.90 -3.45 -5.95
CA HIS A 283 19.43 -2.83 -7.16
C HIS A 283 19.44 -1.32 -6.92
N LEU A 284 20.49 -0.83 -6.26
CA LEU A 284 21.10 0.42 -6.71
C LEU A 284 21.67 0.06 -8.08
N ASP A 285 21.02 0.52 -9.16
CA ASP A 285 21.51 0.32 -10.52
C ASP A 285 23.00 0.73 -10.59
N PRO A 286 23.94 -0.19 -10.87
CA PRO A 286 25.32 0.19 -11.17
C PRO A 286 25.43 0.87 -12.55
N GLY A 287 24.33 0.93 -13.33
CA GLY A 287 24.28 1.47 -14.69
C GLY A 287 23.78 2.91 -14.79
N GLY A 288 23.46 3.59 -13.69
CA GLY A 288 23.01 4.98 -13.68
C GLY A 288 24.15 5.99 -13.73
N THR A 289 25.15 5.80 -14.60
CA THR A 289 26.01 6.93 -14.98
C THR A 289 25.28 7.73 -16.04
N GLN A 290 24.64 8.83 -15.67
CA GLN A 290 24.67 10.08 -16.44
C GLN A 290 24.02 11.25 -15.67
N ALA A 291 24.92 12.14 -15.23
CA ALA A 291 24.81 13.59 -15.13
C ALA A 291 23.66 14.21 -14.32
N PHE A 292 24.04 14.82 -13.18
CA PHE A 292 23.71 16.22 -12.90
C PHE A 292 24.94 16.92 -12.30
N LEU A 293 25.63 17.69 -13.15
CA LEU A 293 25.81 19.12 -12.90
C LEU A 293 24.49 19.80 -13.30
#